data_AF-A0A218PCY7-F1
#
_entry.id   AF-A0A218PCY7-F1
#
_cell.length_a   1.000
_cell.length_b   1.000
_cell.length_c   1.000
_cell.angle_alpha   90.00
_cell.angle_beta   90.00
_cell.angle_gamma   90.00
#
_symmetry.space_group_name_H-M   'P 1'
#
loop_
_entity.id
_entity.type
_entity.pdbx_description
1 polymer ?
#
loop_
_entity_poly.entity_id
_entity_poly.type
_entity_poly.pdbx_seq_one_letter_code
_entity_poly.pdbx_strand_id
1 'polypeptide(L)'
;MNGMKAFAMALAVLLVGSLVPLGLAEANGEANDTEAYTGVLDNATREALIAERLVENLQKLSRFAEDKIEGLKDKLPENSTILTHYNMAEEYKERAVEEYNAGDYYNSILDSLTAMHHYRVALSAIREAGEKVQDARERLRMGIERTTEYFRFVEKTIKMAENQGIDVSNLTALYNETKAAYKAVLDDLKAGDYEKAKEDYEVAEEKKALLDEELRKVREQLAYANADKIVRDFLDKGEKGIEIVEKAIEAGEENGQNVTELQEKLDAFSEVYEQVKALADEGKWEEALSVMNDNRETIGDFHRAVNFVLRKARERELDEKMKNLRGFLKEMNDRIQKDGKALQGLRRRGVDTRRAELGLRVAVEELRMGIHFLGKKKPADARAHFAIALESLHRVEEFILAHS
;
A
#
# COMPACT_ATOMS: atom_id res chain seq x y z
N MET A 1 -26.97 -0.94 -32.62
CA MET A 1 -26.28 -1.21 -31.34
C MET A 1 -25.12 -2.21 -31.41
N ASN A 2 -24.93 -3.00 -32.48
CA ASN A 2 -23.79 -3.93 -32.61
C ASN A 2 -22.48 -3.27 -33.11
N GLY A 3 -22.55 -2.08 -33.73
CA GLY A 3 -21.36 -1.35 -34.22
C GLY A 3 -20.53 -0.65 -33.14
N MET A 4 -21.10 -0.33 -31.97
CA MET A 4 -20.36 0.33 -30.87
C MET A 4 -19.42 -0.62 -30.13
N LYS A 5 -19.79 -1.92 -30.02
CA LYS A 5 -18.96 -2.94 -29.35
C LYS A 5 -17.72 -3.30 -30.17
N ALA A 6 -17.85 -3.40 -31.49
CA ALA A 6 -16.74 -3.68 -32.39
C ALA A 6 -15.73 -2.52 -32.46
N PHE A 7 -16.22 -1.28 -32.42
CA PHE A 7 -15.37 -0.08 -32.48
C PHE A 7 -14.61 0.18 -31.17
N ALA A 8 -15.24 -0.03 -30.01
CA ALA A 8 -14.58 0.07 -28.70
C ALA A 8 -13.47 -1.00 -28.53
N MET A 9 -13.67 -2.21 -29.06
CA MET A 9 -12.63 -3.23 -29.13
C MET A 9 -11.49 -2.86 -30.08
N ALA A 10 -11.78 -2.28 -31.25
CA ALA A 10 -10.74 -1.86 -32.20
C ALA A 10 -9.84 -0.73 -31.66
N LEU A 11 -10.39 0.19 -30.85
CA LEU A 11 -9.62 1.25 -30.18
C LEU A 11 -8.79 0.72 -29.00
N ALA A 12 -9.30 -0.27 -28.26
CA ALA A 12 -8.53 -0.97 -27.23
C ALA A 12 -7.34 -1.76 -27.85
N VAL A 13 -7.52 -2.35 -29.04
CA VAL A 13 -6.46 -3.04 -29.78
C VAL A 13 -5.42 -2.06 -30.32
N LEU A 14 -5.80 -0.86 -30.79
CA LEU A 14 -4.86 0.18 -31.22
C LEU A 14 -4.01 0.76 -30.07
N LEU A 15 -4.53 0.72 -28.84
CA LEU A 15 -3.80 1.17 -27.65
C LEU A 15 -2.91 0.08 -27.03
N VAL A 16 -3.16 -1.21 -27.32
CA VAL A 16 -2.38 -2.35 -26.79
C VAL A 16 -1.32 -2.85 -27.78
N GLY A 17 -1.35 -2.41 -29.05
CA GLY A 17 -0.48 -2.87 -30.14
C GLY A 17 0.98 -2.39 -30.14
N SER A 18 1.43 -1.61 -29.15
CA SER A 18 2.84 -1.26 -29.01
C SER A 18 3.32 -1.55 -27.60
N LEU A 19 4.04 -2.67 -27.47
CA LEU A 19 4.88 -3.15 -26.35
C LEU A 19 4.32 -4.30 -25.49
N VAL A 20 4.29 -5.54 -26.01
CA VAL A 20 4.61 -6.77 -25.25
C VAL A 20 5.05 -7.91 -26.20
N PRO A 21 6.07 -8.72 -25.88
CA PRO A 21 6.10 -10.15 -26.23
C PRO A 21 5.89 -11.07 -25.02
N LEU A 22 5.24 -12.19 -25.33
CA LEU A 22 4.60 -13.24 -24.52
C LEU A 22 5.52 -14.19 -23.72
N GLY A 23 4.91 -14.88 -22.75
CA GLY A 23 5.34 -16.19 -22.22
C GLY A 23 4.38 -16.75 -21.15
N LEU A 24 3.28 -17.42 -21.55
CA LEU A 24 2.93 -18.86 -21.32
C LEU A 24 2.73 -19.28 -19.85
N ALA A 25 1.50 -19.50 -19.36
CA ALA A 25 0.60 -20.69 -19.49
C ALA A 25 1.11 -21.93 -18.70
N GLU A 26 0.54 -22.31 -17.54
CA GLU A 26 -0.73 -23.03 -17.28
C GLU A 26 -0.53 -24.57 -17.20
N ALA A 27 -0.93 -25.21 -16.08
CA ALA A 27 -1.26 -26.65 -16.01
C ALA A 27 -2.01 -27.02 -14.71
N ASN A 28 -3.25 -27.51 -14.90
CA ASN A 28 -4.11 -28.22 -13.93
C ASN A 28 -3.85 -29.74 -13.96
N GLY A 29 -4.33 -30.48 -12.95
CA GLY A 29 -4.52 -31.94 -13.04
C GLY A 29 -5.05 -32.59 -11.75
N GLU A 30 -6.29 -33.09 -11.79
CA GLU A 30 -7.11 -33.70 -10.73
C GLU A 30 -6.82 -35.19 -10.44
N ALA A 31 -7.49 -35.65 -9.37
CA ALA A 31 -7.52 -36.96 -8.71
C ALA A 31 -8.17 -38.12 -9.51
N ASN A 32 -8.05 -39.34 -8.97
CA ASN A 32 -8.94 -40.45 -9.32
C ASN A 32 -9.23 -41.40 -8.14
N ASP A 33 -10.51 -41.80 -8.08
CA ASP A 33 -11.21 -42.80 -7.24
C ASP A 33 -10.69 -44.24 -7.40
N THR A 34 -10.92 -45.12 -6.40
CA THR A 34 -11.71 -46.36 -6.58
C THR A 34 -11.99 -47.17 -5.29
N GLU A 35 -13.31 -47.38 -5.07
CA GLU A 35 -14.03 -48.64 -4.78
C GLU A 35 -13.95 -49.40 -3.44
N ALA A 36 -15.17 -49.81 -3.04
CA ALA A 36 -15.58 -50.36 -1.75
C ALA A 36 -15.71 -51.89 -1.77
N TYR A 37 -15.34 -52.53 -0.66
CA TYR A 37 -15.49 -53.96 -0.41
C TYR A 37 -16.69 -54.22 0.52
N THR A 38 -17.67 -55.02 0.08
CA THR A 38 -18.82 -55.47 0.89
C THR A 38 -18.61 -56.90 1.40
N GLY A 39 -18.39 -57.06 2.70
CA GLY A 39 -18.42 -58.35 3.41
C GLY A 39 -19.02 -58.17 4.81
N VAL A 40 -20.08 -58.92 5.13
CA VAL A 40 -20.69 -58.91 6.47
C VAL A 40 -19.87 -59.80 7.40
N LEU A 41 -18.84 -59.21 8.01
CA LEU A 41 -18.09 -59.74 9.15
C LEU A 41 -18.96 -59.68 10.43
N ASP A 42 -18.78 -60.65 11.33
CA ASP A 42 -19.33 -60.62 12.69
C ASP A 42 -18.83 -59.39 13.46
N ASN A 43 -19.63 -58.82 14.37
CA ASN A 43 -19.31 -57.55 15.03
C ASN A 43 -17.98 -57.61 15.79
N ALA A 44 -17.68 -58.74 16.46
CA ALA A 44 -16.41 -58.96 17.13
C ALA A 44 -15.21 -58.99 16.16
N THR A 45 -15.38 -59.54 14.96
CA THR A 45 -14.32 -59.56 13.93
C THR A 45 -14.13 -58.19 13.28
N ARG A 46 -15.20 -57.39 13.17
CA ARG A 46 -15.13 -56.01 12.68
C ARG A 46 -14.43 -55.09 13.67
N GLU A 47 -14.77 -55.20 14.96
CA GLU A 47 -14.16 -54.41 16.03
C GLU A 47 -12.66 -54.73 16.14
N ALA A 48 -12.28 -56.01 16.07
CA ALA A 48 -10.87 -56.40 16.06
C ALA A 48 -10.08 -55.77 14.89
N LEU A 49 -10.62 -55.83 13.67
CA LEU A 49 -9.98 -55.24 12.48
C LEU A 49 -9.90 -53.70 12.55
N ILE A 50 -10.92 -53.05 13.12
CA ILE A 50 -10.92 -51.59 13.31
C ILE A 50 -9.90 -51.20 14.37
N ALA A 51 -9.87 -51.90 15.51
CA ALA A 51 -8.93 -51.67 16.60
C ALA A 51 -7.48 -51.86 16.15
N GLU A 52 -7.18 -52.94 15.42
CA GLU A 52 -5.85 -53.22 14.84
C GLU A 52 -5.37 -52.03 13.99
N ARG A 53 -6.20 -51.60 13.03
CA ARG A 53 -5.85 -50.51 12.14
C ARG A 53 -5.69 -49.17 12.87
N LEU A 54 -6.49 -48.92 13.90
CA LEU A 54 -6.38 -47.71 14.71
C LEU A 54 -5.08 -47.71 15.51
N VAL A 55 -4.75 -48.82 16.18
CA VAL A 55 -3.50 -48.96 16.95
C VAL A 55 -2.27 -48.80 16.05
N GLU A 56 -2.25 -49.40 14.87
CA GLU A 56 -1.16 -49.23 13.90
C GLU A 56 -0.96 -47.77 13.46
N ASN A 57 -2.07 -47.08 13.14
CA ASN A 57 -2.03 -45.68 12.76
C ASN A 57 -1.58 -44.80 13.93
N LEU A 58 -1.95 -45.17 15.15
CA LEU A 58 -1.61 -44.44 16.35
C LEU A 58 -0.13 -44.53 16.68
N GLN A 59 0.50 -45.70 16.49
CA GLN A 59 1.95 -45.84 16.61
C GLN A 59 2.71 -44.97 15.61
N LYS A 60 2.22 -44.84 14.37
CA LYS A 60 2.80 -43.95 13.35
C LYS A 60 2.63 -42.48 13.76
N LEU A 61 1.45 -42.10 14.25
CA LEU A 61 1.15 -40.74 14.70
C LEU A 61 1.99 -40.35 15.93
N SER A 62 2.16 -41.25 16.89
CA SER A 62 3.02 -41.07 18.07
C SER A 62 4.46 -40.75 17.69
N ARG A 63 5.06 -41.53 16.79
CA ARG A 63 6.43 -41.25 16.29
C ARG A 63 6.54 -39.90 15.59
N PHE A 64 5.53 -39.53 14.80
CA PHE A 64 5.50 -38.23 14.14
C PHE A 64 5.35 -37.07 15.13
N ALA A 65 4.51 -37.24 16.16
CA ALA A 65 4.32 -36.25 17.21
C ALA A 65 5.58 -36.10 18.08
N GLU A 66 6.21 -37.21 18.45
CA GLU A 66 7.48 -37.26 19.18
C GLU A 66 8.58 -36.49 18.44
N ASP A 67 8.82 -36.77 17.15
CA ASP A 67 9.79 -36.04 16.31
C ASP A 67 9.54 -34.52 16.30
N LYS A 68 8.28 -34.09 16.35
CA LYS A 68 7.91 -32.67 16.33
C LYS A 68 7.99 -32.01 17.70
N ILE A 69 7.82 -32.76 18.79
CA ILE A 69 7.74 -32.24 20.16
C ILE A 69 9.08 -32.36 20.90
N GLU A 70 9.91 -33.34 20.58
CA GLU A 70 11.20 -33.58 21.23
C GLU A 70 12.09 -32.34 21.19
N GLY A 71 12.18 -31.66 20.04
CA GLY A 71 12.93 -30.40 19.89
C GLY A 71 12.33 -29.16 20.58
N LEU A 72 11.12 -29.29 21.13
CA LEU A 72 10.35 -28.22 21.79
C LEU A 72 10.17 -28.45 23.29
N LYS A 73 10.45 -29.66 23.79
CA LYS A 73 10.13 -30.10 25.16
C LYS A 73 10.75 -29.21 26.24
N ASP A 74 12.00 -28.80 26.05
CA ASP A 74 12.73 -27.94 27.01
C ASP A 74 12.41 -26.44 26.88
N LYS A 75 11.64 -26.06 25.84
CA LYS A 75 11.28 -24.66 25.53
C LYS A 75 9.83 -24.33 25.90
N LEU A 76 9.02 -25.35 26.18
CA LEU A 76 7.62 -25.20 26.51
C LEU A 76 7.43 -25.20 28.04
N PRO A 77 6.59 -24.31 28.58
CA PRO A 77 6.18 -24.39 29.99
C PRO A 77 5.59 -25.76 30.32
N GLU A 78 5.83 -26.26 31.53
CA GLU A 78 5.34 -27.59 31.99
C GLU A 78 3.81 -27.73 31.87
N ASN A 79 3.06 -26.63 31.96
CA ASN A 79 1.61 -26.55 31.80
C ASN A 79 1.14 -26.11 30.41
N SER A 80 2.01 -26.18 29.39
CA SER A 80 1.63 -25.80 28.03
C SER A 80 0.57 -26.74 27.47
N THR A 81 -0.41 -26.17 26.79
CA THR A 81 -1.48 -26.94 26.12
C THR A 81 -0.92 -27.99 25.16
N ILE A 82 0.23 -27.73 24.54
CA ILE A 82 0.95 -28.68 23.66
C ILE A 82 1.41 -29.90 24.46
N LEU A 83 2.13 -29.71 25.58
CA LEU A 83 2.62 -30.82 26.40
C LEU A 83 1.49 -31.56 27.12
N THR A 84 0.47 -30.84 27.60
CA THR A 84 -0.71 -31.45 28.24
C THR A 84 -1.42 -32.40 27.27
N HIS A 85 -1.76 -31.94 26.07
CA HIS A 85 -2.44 -32.79 25.09
C HIS A 85 -1.52 -33.90 24.55
N TYR A 86 -0.21 -33.67 24.42
CA TYR A 86 0.73 -34.72 24.05
C TYR A 86 0.78 -35.84 25.10
N ASN A 87 0.94 -35.51 26.39
CA ASN A 87 1.00 -36.50 27.46
C ASN A 87 -0.31 -37.28 27.57
N MET A 88 -1.47 -36.61 27.46
CA MET A 88 -2.76 -37.30 27.40
C MET A 88 -2.83 -38.27 26.21
N ALA A 89 -2.32 -37.87 25.03
CA ALA A 89 -2.31 -38.75 23.86
C ALA A 89 -1.45 -40.01 24.08
N GLU A 90 -0.30 -39.88 24.75
CA GLU A 90 0.56 -41.01 25.11
C GLU A 90 -0.12 -41.94 26.13
N GLU A 91 -0.80 -41.41 27.14
CA GLU A 91 -1.55 -42.21 28.14
C GLU A 91 -2.72 -42.99 27.51
N TYR A 92 -3.46 -42.38 26.58
CA TYR A 92 -4.54 -43.05 25.85
C TYR A 92 -4.00 -44.04 24.82
N LYS A 93 -2.82 -43.80 24.24
CA LYS A 93 -2.13 -44.77 23.35
C LYS A 93 -1.82 -46.05 24.09
N GLU A 94 -1.19 -45.93 25.26
CA GLU A 94 -0.74 -47.08 26.04
C GLU A 94 -1.93 -47.96 26.41
N ARG A 95 -3.02 -47.35 26.91
CA ARG A 95 -4.27 -48.05 27.19
C ARG A 95 -4.88 -48.72 25.96
N ALA A 96 -4.96 -48.02 24.84
CA ALA A 96 -5.51 -48.59 23.61
C ALA A 96 -4.73 -49.83 23.10
N VAL A 97 -3.41 -49.86 23.28
CA VAL A 97 -2.54 -51.00 22.92
C VAL A 97 -2.75 -52.16 23.91
N GLU A 98 -2.83 -51.87 25.21
CA GLU A 98 -3.10 -52.87 26.24
C GLU A 98 -4.47 -53.53 26.05
N GLU A 99 -5.51 -52.73 25.82
CA GLU A 99 -6.89 -53.19 25.59
C GLU A 99 -6.98 -54.04 24.32
N TYR A 100 -6.30 -53.64 23.23
CA TYR A 100 -6.22 -54.45 22.01
C TYR A 100 -5.61 -55.83 22.28
N ASN A 101 -4.48 -55.87 23.00
CA ASN A 101 -3.79 -57.12 23.32
C ASN A 101 -4.59 -58.00 24.29
N ALA A 102 -5.44 -57.40 25.12
CA ALA A 102 -6.37 -58.09 26.01
C ALA A 102 -7.65 -58.58 25.30
N GLY A 103 -7.85 -58.21 24.03
CA GLY A 103 -9.05 -58.55 23.26
C GLY A 103 -10.25 -57.64 23.53
N ASP A 104 -10.06 -56.52 24.23
CA ASP A 104 -11.07 -55.48 24.48
C ASP A 104 -11.06 -54.45 23.34
N TYR A 105 -11.53 -54.89 22.18
CA TYR A 105 -11.47 -54.09 20.96
C TYR A 105 -12.33 -52.83 21.01
N TYR A 106 -13.45 -52.86 21.74
CA TYR A 106 -14.33 -51.70 21.86
C TYR A 106 -13.65 -50.54 22.60
N ASN A 107 -13.06 -50.82 23.77
CA ASN A 107 -12.33 -49.78 24.52
C ASN A 107 -11.06 -49.36 23.77
N SER A 108 -10.36 -50.30 23.13
CA SER A 108 -9.19 -49.99 22.30
C SER A 108 -9.51 -49.00 21.17
N ILE A 109 -10.68 -49.12 20.53
CA ILE A 109 -11.14 -48.17 19.52
C ILE A 109 -11.38 -46.78 20.13
N LEU A 110 -12.04 -46.70 21.29
CA LEU A 110 -12.35 -45.43 21.97
C LEU A 110 -11.08 -44.71 22.43
N ASP A 111 -10.18 -45.42 23.10
CA ASP A 111 -8.92 -44.86 23.59
C ASP A 111 -7.99 -44.52 22.41
N SER A 112 -8.02 -45.29 21.31
CA SER A 112 -7.29 -44.93 20.09
C SER A 112 -7.79 -43.62 19.46
N LEU A 113 -9.11 -43.46 19.30
CA LEU A 113 -9.69 -42.23 18.75
C LEU A 113 -9.42 -41.02 19.65
N THR A 114 -9.43 -41.24 20.96
CA THR A 114 -9.13 -40.21 21.96
C THR A 114 -7.67 -39.78 21.89
N ALA A 115 -6.72 -40.72 21.83
CA ALA A 115 -5.31 -40.41 21.63
C ALA A 115 -5.06 -39.66 20.31
N MET A 116 -5.68 -40.08 19.20
CA MET A 116 -5.58 -39.36 17.92
C MET A 116 -6.11 -37.93 17.99
N HIS A 117 -7.21 -37.70 18.72
CA HIS A 117 -7.74 -36.35 18.96
C HIS A 117 -6.72 -35.48 19.69
N HIS A 118 -6.13 -36.00 20.77
CA HIS A 118 -5.15 -35.29 21.56
C HIS A 118 -3.85 -34.99 20.78
N TYR A 119 -3.33 -35.94 20.01
CA TYR A 119 -2.21 -35.68 19.08
C TYR A 119 -2.55 -34.59 18.07
N ARG A 120 -3.75 -34.59 17.50
CA ARG A 120 -4.18 -33.56 16.54
C ARG A 120 -4.18 -32.18 17.18
N VAL A 121 -4.69 -32.06 18.42
CA VAL A 121 -4.70 -30.77 19.14
C VAL A 121 -3.28 -30.28 19.41
N ALA A 122 -2.39 -31.16 19.90
CA ALA A 122 -0.99 -30.81 20.15
C ALA A 122 -0.26 -30.38 18.87
N LEU A 123 -0.40 -31.14 17.78
CA LEU A 123 0.25 -30.85 16.49
C LEU A 123 -0.31 -29.59 15.81
N SER A 124 -1.62 -29.34 15.90
CA SER A 124 -2.23 -28.10 15.39
C SER A 124 -1.74 -26.87 16.16
N ALA A 125 -1.61 -26.96 17.48
CA ALA A 125 -1.08 -25.87 18.29
C ALA A 125 0.39 -25.54 17.94
N ILE A 126 1.21 -26.57 17.64
CA ILE A 126 2.59 -26.38 17.14
C ILE A 126 2.58 -25.68 15.78
N ARG A 127 1.70 -26.08 14.87
CA ARG A 127 1.55 -25.48 13.54
C ARG A 127 1.13 -24.01 13.63
N GLU A 128 0.11 -23.70 14.41
CA GLU A 128 -0.38 -22.33 14.62
C GLU A 128 0.68 -21.42 15.27
N ALA A 129 1.47 -21.94 16.21
CA ALA A 129 2.60 -21.21 16.78
C ALA A 129 3.69 -20.93 15.72
N GLY A 130 4.00 -21.91 14.86
CA GLY A 130 4.94 -21.75 13.75
C GLY A 130 4.48 -20.72 12.72
N GLU A 131 3.20 -20.72 12.34
CA GLU A 131 2.62 -19.76 11.40
C GLU A 131 2.62 -18.33 11.98
N LYS A 132 2.29 -18.14 13.27
CA LYS A 132 2.37 -16.82 13.94
C LYS A 132 3.79 -16.26 14.00
N VAL A 133 4.79 -17.10 14.18
CA VAL A 133 6.20 -16.69 14.18
C VAL A 133 6.65 -16.30 12.77
N GLN A 134 6.22 -17.01 11.72
CA GLN A 134 6.49 -16.60 10.34
C GLN A 134 5.85 -15.26 9.98
N ASP A 135 4.58 -15.05 10.36
CA ASP A 135 3.89 -13.77 10.18
C ASP A 135 4.60 -12.61 10.90
N ALA A 136 5.08 -12.84 12.13
CA ALA A 136 5.83 -11.85 12.88
C ALA A 136 7.18 -11.53 12.20
N ARG A 137 7.89 -12.55 11.70
CA ARG A 137 9.14 -12.38 10.95
C ARG A 137 8.93 -11.58 9.66
N GLU A 138 7.88 -11.87 8.92
CA GLU A 138 7.58 -11.18 7.67
C GLU A 138 7.18 -9.73 7.91
N ARG A 139 6.39 -9.46 8.96
CA ARG A 139 6.07 -8.09 9.39
C ARG A 139 7.31 -7.31 9.80
N LEU A 140 8.20 -7.91 10.57
CA LEU A 140 9.43 -7.25 11.03
C LEU A 140 10.38 -6.98 9.85
N ARG A 141 10.48 -7.93 8.91
CA ARG A 141 11.23 -7.74 7.64
C ARG A 141 10.64 -6.63 6.77
N MET A 142 9.32 -6.61 6.57
CA MET A 142 8.64 -5.53 5.83
C MET A 142 8.81 -4.17 6.50
N GLY A 143 8.81 -4.14 7.84
CA GLY A 143 9.10 -2.93 8.63
C GLY A 143 10.48 -2.37 8.29
N ILE A 144 11.49 -3.22 8.24
CA ILE A 144 12.87 -2.82 7.92
C ILE A 144 13.05 -2.40 6.46
N GLU A 145 12.36 -3.08 5.52
CA GLU A 145 12.41 -2.70 4.10
C GLU A 145 11.91 -1.26 3.87
N ARG A 146 10.85 -0.85 4.59
CA ARG A 146 10.35 0.54 4.54
C ARG A 146 11.35 1.56 5.08
N THR A 147 12.25 1.16 5.98
CA THR A 147 13.26 2.05 6.58
C THR A 147 14.32 2.51 5.56
N THR A 148 14.51 1.79 4.45
CA THR A 148 15.50 2.16 3.42
C THR A 148 15.16 3.50 2.74
N GLU A 149 13.89 3.69 2.35
CA GLU A 149 13.46 4.95 1.72
C GLU A 149 13.49 6.11 2.71
N TYR A 150 13.10 5.83 3.97
CA TYR A 150 13.21 6.80 5.06
C TYR A 150 14.66 7.30 5.23
N PHE A 151 15.64 6.39 5.31
CA PHE A 151 17.04 6.79 5.45
C PHE A 151 17.56 7.58 4.25
N ARG A 152 17.13 7.25 3.03
CA ARG A 152 17.47 8.02 1.83
C ARG A 152 16.91 9.45 1.91
N PHE A 153 15.68 9.60 2.42
CA PHE A 153 15.07 10.91 2.64
C PHE A 153 15.82 11.73 3.69
N VAL A 154 16.20 11.13 4.82
CA VAL A 154 16.99 11.79 5.86
C VAL A 154 18.36 12.23 5.32
N GLU A 155 19.07 11.35 4.61
CA GLU A 155 20.36 11.66 4.00
C GLU A 155 20.27 12.82 3.00
N LYS A 156 19.21 12.86 2.18
CA LYS A 156 18.97 13.99 1.27
C LYS A 156 18.73 15.29 2.04
N THR A 157 18.01 15.24 3.15
CA THR A 157 17.72 16.41 3.99
C THR A 157 19.00 16.94 4.65
N ILE A 158 19.83 16.05 5.19
CA ILE A 158 21.16 16.40 5.75
C ILE A 158 21.98 17.16 4.70
N LYS A 159 22.13 16.60 3.49
CA LYS A 159 22.89 17.24 2.40
C LYS A 159 22.31 18.61 2.01
N MET A 160 20.99 18.74 1.97
CA MET A 160 20.34 20.02 1.65
C MET A 160 20.61 21.06 2.75
N ALA A 161 20.52 20.68 4.02
CA ALA A 161 20.79 21.55 5.16
C ALA A 161 22.26 21.96 5.24
N GLU A 162 23.20 21.03 5.04
CA GLU A 162 24.65 21.32 4.98
C GLU A 162 24.97 22.35 3.90
N ASN A 163 24.41 22.18 2.69
CA ASN A 163 24.61 23.11 1.58
C ASN A 163 24.05 24.52 1.87
N GLN A 164 23.14 24.65 2.84
CA GLN A 164 22.60 25.93 3.30
C GLN A 164 23.27 26.45 4.57
N GLY A 165 24.34 25.80 5.03
CA GLY A 165 25.08 26.21 6.23
C GLY A 165 24.34 25.93 7.53
N ILE A 166 23.31 25.09 7.52
CA ILE A 166 22.60 24.66 8.72
C ILE A 166 23.43 23.58 9.42
N ASP A 167 23.58 23.69 10.74
CA ASP A 167 24.26 22.68 11.54
C ASP A 167 23.40 21.40 11.63
N VAL A 168 23.94 20.32 11.06
CA VAL A 168 23.32 18.99 11.01
C VAL A 168 24.08 17.95 11.85
N SER A 169 25.01 18.38 12.70
CA SER A 169 25.89 17.47 13.46
C SER A 169 25.07 16.46 14.30
N ASN A 170 24.09 16.94 15.06
CA ASN A 170 23.18 16.10 15.84
C ASN A 170 22.32 15.19 14.95
N LEU A 171 21.74 15.74 13.87
CA LEU A 171 20.91 14.96 12.94
C LEU A 171 21.70 13.82 12.29
N THR A 172 22.96 14.08 11.95
CA THR A 172 23.87 13.09 11.33
C THR A 172 24.28 12.01 12.33
N ALA A 173 24.54 12.38 13.59
CA ALA A 173 24.82 11.41 14.66
C ALA A 173 23.63 10.47 14.86
N LEU A 174 22.42 11.03 15.06
CA LEU A 174 21.19 10.26 15.22
C LEU A 174 20.91 9.38 13.99
N TYR A 175 21.12 9.89 12.77
CA TYR A 175 20.97 9.10 11.55
C TYR A 175 21.86 7.85 11.56
N ASN A 176 23.14 8.02 11.88
CA ASN A 176 24.09 6.90 11.93
C ASN A 176 23.76 5.90 13.03
N GLU A 177 23.37 6.40 14.21
CA GLU A 177 22.96 5.58 15.34
C GLU A 177 21.70 4.75 15.05
N THR A 178 20.66 5.38 14.49
CA THR A 178 19.42 4.71 14.10
C THR A 178 19.70 3.68 13.01
N LYS A 179 20.51 4.01 12.01
CA LYS A 179 20.92 3.07 10.95
C LYS A 179 21.68 1.87 11.51
N ALA A 180 22.54 2.07 12.51
CA ALA A 180 23.25 0.99 13.18
C ALA A 180 22.29 0.10 13.99
N ALA A 181 21.30 0.68 14.69
CA ALA A 181 20.30 -0.09 15.43
C ALA A 181 19.45 -0.98 14.52
N TYR A 182 18.91 -0.45 13.41
CA TYR A 182 18.20 -1.28 12.43
C TYR A 182 19.07 -2.35 11.77
N LYS A 183 20.39 -2.12 11.66
CA LYS A 183 21.32 -3.15 11.19
C LYS A 183 21.46 -4.29 12.21
N ALA A 184 21.53 -3.99 13.50
CA ALA A 184 21.58 -5.01 14.55
C ALA A 184 20.34 -5.92 14.50
N VAL A 185 19.15 -5.34 14.35
CA VAL A 185 17.90 -6.09 14.14
C VAL A 185 17.99 -7.06 12.96
N LEU A 186 18.54 -6.60 11.83
CA LEU A 186 18.70 -7.45 10.65
C LEU A 186 19.69 -8.60 10.88
N ASP A 187 20.76 -8.34 11.62
CA ASP A 187 21.78 -9.33 11.90
C ASP A 187 21.27 -10.40 12.89
N ASP A 188 20.46 -10.01 13.88
CA ASP A 188 19.78 -10.95 14.79
C ASP A 188 18.71 -11.79 14.07
N LEU A 189 17.94 -11.18 13.17
CA LEU A 189 17.01 -11.90 12.30
C LEU A 189 17.72 -12.95 11.43
N LYS A 190 18.90 -12.63 10.89
CA LYS A 190 19.72 -13.58 10.11
C LYS A 190 20.30 -14.69 10.98
N ALA A 191 20.68 -14.38 12.22
CA ALA A 191 21.15 -15.35 13.20
C ALA A 191 20.03 -16.27 13.72
N GLY A 192 18.76 -15.92 13.48
CA GLY A 192 17.60 -16.66 13.95
C GLY A 192 17.27 -16.40 15.42
N ASP A 193 17.80 -15.31 16.00
CA ASP A 193 17.55 -14.90 17.37
C ASP A 193 16.41 -13.86 17.41
N TYR A 194 15.18 -14.36 17.51
CA TYR A 194 13.98 -13.54 17.34
C TYR A 194 13.63 -12.69 18.54
N GLU A 195 13.89 -13.18 19.75
CA GLU A 195 13.66 -12.39 20.97
C GLU A 195 14.62 -11.20 20.99
N LYS A 196 15.90 -11.45 20.68
CA LYS A 196 16.89 -10.38 20.58
C LYS A 196 16.59 -9.40 19.44
N ALA A 197 16.16 -9.88 18.27
CA ALA A 197 15.74 -9.01 17.17
C ALA A 197 14.55 -8.12 17.54
N LYS A 198 13.65 -8.59 18.41
CA LYS A 198 12.51 -7.81 18.89
C LYS A 198 12.96 -6.72 19.86
N GLU A 199 13.82 -7.05 20.83
CA GLU A 199 14.42 -6.09 21.75
C GLU A 199 15.22 -5.01 20.99
N ASP A 200 16.07 -5.42 20.04
CA ASP A 200 16.84 -4.50 19.20
C ASP A 200 15.93 -3.61 18.33
N TYR A 201 14.75 -4.11 17.93
CA TYR A 201 13.79 -3.34 17.13
C TYR A 201 13.12 -2.24 17.96
N GLU A 202 12.81 -2.49 19.23
CA GLU A 202 12.29 -1.47 20.14
C GLU A 202 13.31 -0.34 20.32
N VAL A 203 14.59 -0.67 20.52
CA VAL A 203 15.69 0.31 20.58
C VAL A 203 15.81 1.10 19.26
N ALA A 204 15.64 0.43 18.12
CA ALA A 204 15.70 1.07 16.81
C ALA A 204 14.54 2.08 16.61
N GLU A 205 13.33 1.78 17.07
CA GLU A 205 12.19 2.71 17.02
C GLU A 205 12.37 3.91 17.96
N GLU A 206 12.93 3.71 19.17
CA GLU A 206 13.25 4.82 20.07
C GLU A 206 14.25 5.79 19.43
N LYS A 207 15.31 5.26 18.81
CA LYS A 207 16.29 6.09 18.08
C LYS A 207 15.68 6.76 16.86
N LYS A 208 14.77 6.10 16.17
CA LYS A 208 14.01 6.72 15.06
C LYS A 208 13.14 7.88 15.54
N ALA A 209 12.48 7.78 16.69
CA ALA A 209 11.69 8.88 17.24
C ALA A 209 12.57 10.11 17.56
N LEU A 210 13.76 9.90 18.13
CA LEU A 210 14.73 10.96 18.35
C LEU A 210 15.21 11.58 17.03
N LEU A 211 15.48 10.73 16.03
CA LEU A 211 15.86 11.18 14.69
C LEU A 211 14.75 12.01 14.03
N ASP A 212 13.48 11.60 14.15
CA ASP A 212 12.33 12.30 13.59
C ASP A 212 12.15 13.70 14.20
N GLU A 213 12.37 13.82 15.52
CA GLU A 213 12.28 15.11 16.19
C GLU A 213 13.40 16.07 15.75
N GLU A 214 14.63 15.59 15.63
CA GLU A 214 15.73 16.43 15.15
C GLU A 214 15.57 16.78 13.65
N LEU A 215 15.09 15.81 12.86
CA LEU A 215 14.76 16.02 11.45
C LEU A 215 13.70 17.11 11.28
N ARG A 216 12.70 17.16 12.17
CA ARG A 216 11.67 18.20 12.18
C ARG A 216 12.28 19.59 12.36
N LYS A 217 13.19 19.76 13.32
CA LYS A 217 13.88 21.04 13.58
C LYS A 217 14.72 21.48 12.39
N VAL A 218 15.52 20.58 11.82
CA VAL A 218 16.35 20.89 10.64
C VAL A 218 15.48 21.26 9.45
N ARG A 219 14.34 20.58 9.25
CA ARG A 219 13.39 20.93 8.19
C ARG A 219 12.73 22.29 8.40
N GLU A 220 12.46 22.67 9.64
CA GLU A 220 11.95 23.99 9.98
C GLU A 220 12.99 25.07 9.67
N GLN A 221 14.25 24.87 10.09
CA GLN A 221 15.35 25.78 9.75
C GLN A 221 15.56 25.89 8.23
N LEU A 222 15.50 24.77 7.50
CA LEU A 222 15.52 24.76 6.04
C LEU A 222 14.36 25.58 5.46
N ALA A 223 13.15 25.48 6.02
CA ALA A 223 12.02 26.26 5.53
C ALA A 223 12.28 27.76 5.69
N TYR A 224 12.76 28.20 6.86
CA TYR A 224 13.10 29.62 7.10
C TYR A 224 14.28 30.10 6.24
N ALA A 225 15.32 29.28 6.06
CA ALA A 225 16.44 29.58 5.18
C ALA A 225 16.04 29.73 3.70
N ASN A 226 14.88 29.18 3.30
CA ASN A 226 14.30 29.33 1.96
C ASN A 226 12.95 30.07 2.00
N ALA A 227 12.71 30.90 3.02
CA ALA A 227 11.42 31.56 3.21
C ALA A 227 11.04 32.40 1.99
N ASP A 228 12.00 33.08 1.36
CA ASP A 228 11.81 33.88 0.16
C ASP A 228 11.18 33.07 -0.98
N LYS A 229 11.73 31.89 -1.26
CA LYS A 229 11.26 31.02 -2.32
C LYS A 229 9.88 30.45 -2.01
N ILE A 230 9.64 30.06 -0.76
CA ILE A 230 8.36 29.49 -0.32
C ILE A 230 7.26 30.54 -0.42
N VAL A 231 7.53 31.75 0.09
CA VAL A 231 6.58 32.87 0.08
C VAL A 231 6.28 33.31 -1.36
N ARG A 232 7.28 33.40 -2.23
CA ARG A 232 7.05 33.71 -3.66
C ARG A 232 6.17 32.68 -4.35
N ASP A 233 6.45 31.39 -4.16
CA ASP A 233 5.62 30.31 -4.73
C ASP A 233 4.19 30.34 -4.18
N PHE A 234 4.02 30.68 -2.90
CA PHE A 234 2.71 30.91 -2.31
C PHE A 234 1.98 32.08 -2.96
N LEU A 235 2.64 33.23 -3.15
CA LEU A 235 2.05 34.42 -3.75
C LEU A 235 1.64 34.15 -5.21
N ASP A 236 2.54 33.58 -6.02
CA ASP A 236 2.28 33.26 -7.42
C ASP A 236 1.09 32.29 -7.60
N LYS A 237 0.96 31.31 -6.69
CA LYS A 237 -0.15 30.34 -6.71
C LYS A 237 -1.42 30.91 -6.11
N GLY A 238 -1.30 31.76 -5.09
CA GLY A 238 -2.39 32.45 -4.43
C GLY A 238 -3.12 33.36 -5.40
N GLU A 239 -2.39 34.19 -6.15
CA GLU A 239 -2.95 35.09 -7.16
C GLU A 239 -3.76 34.34 -8.22
N LYS A 240 -3.19 33.27 -8.78
CA LYS A 240 -3.91 32.42 -9.75
C LYS A 240 -5.13 31.75 -9.14
N GLY A 241 -5.03 31.31 -7.88
CA GLY A 241 -6.13 30.70 -7.15
C GLY A 241 -7.28 31.69 -6.95
N ILE A 242 -6.97 32.93 -6.58
CA ILE A 242 -7.92 34.04 -6.41
C ILE A 242 -8.65 34.28 -7.73
N GLU A 243 -7.92 34.46 -8.84
CA GLU A 243 -8.52 34.68 -10.16
C GLU A 243 -9.48 33.55 -10.59
N ILE A 244 -9.11 32.29 -10.31
CA ILE A 244 -9.96 31.12 -10.62
C ILE A 244 -11.27 31.18 -9.81
N VAL A 245 -11.18 31.53 -8.54
CA VAL A 245 -12.34 31.54 -7.63
C VAL A 245 -13.23 32.73 -7.94
N GLU A 246 -12.68 33.92 -8.15
CA GLU A 246 -13.44 35.12 -8.56
C GLU A 246 -14.27 34.87 -9.81
N LYS A 247 -13.65 34.33 -10.88
CA LYS A 247 -14.37 33.97 -12.12
C LYS A 247 -15.49 32.95 -11.89
N ALA A 248 -15.29 32.03 -10.96
CA ALA A 248 -16.30 31.02 -10.63
C ALA A 248 -17.44 31.58 -9.81
N ILE A 249 -17.17 32.56 -8.94
CA ILE A 249 -18.17 33.31 -8.19
C ILE A 249 -19.01 34.15 -9.16
N GLU A 250 -18.38 34.97 -10.01
CA GLU A 250 -19.05 35.79 -11.03
C GLU A 250 -20.00 34.94 -11.89
N ALA A 251 -19.48 33.84 -12.46
CA ALA A 251 -20.29 32.93 -13.25
C ALA A 251 -21.39 32.25 -12.42
N GLY A 252 -21.17 31.98 -11.14
CA GLY A 252 -22.16 31.42 -10.23
C GLY A 252 -23.31 32.39 -10.00
N GLU A 253 -23.01 33.65 -9.71
CA GLU A 253 -23.98 34.72 -9.48
C GLU A 253 -24.84 35.01 -10.72
N GLU A 254 -24.21 35.11 -11.90
CA GLU A 254 -24.92 35.27 -13.18
C GLU A 254 -25.93 34.15 -13.46
N ASN A 255 -25.62 32.93 -12.98
CA ASN A 255 -26.46 31.75 -13.13
C ASN A 255 -27.40 31.51 -11.93
N GLY A 256 -27.47 32.45 -10.97
CA GLY A 256 -28.33 32.35 -9.79
C GLY A 256 -27.93 31.23 -8.81
N GLN A 257 -26.66 30.82 -8.81
CA GLN A 257 -26.11 29.83 -7.88
C GLN A 257 -25.76 30.48 -6.55
N ASN A 258 -25.88 29.73 -5.44
CA ASN A 258 -25.39 30.19 -4.15
C ASN A 258 -23.86 30.05 -4.10
N VAL A 259 -23.17 31.17 -4.01
CA VAL A 259 -21.71 31.29 -3.97
C VAL A 259 -21.17 31.72 -2.60
N THR A 260 -22.02 31.86 -1.58
CA THR A 260 -21.66 32.43 -0.27
C THR A 260 -20.47 31.72 0.38
N GLU A 261 -20.46 30.38 0.44
CA GLU A 261 -19.35 29.63 1.04
C GLU A 261 -18.04 29.82 0.27
N LEU A 262 -18.12 29.98 -1.06
CA LEU A 262 -16.94 30.19 -1.91
C LEU A 262 -16.38 31.60 -1.72
N GLN A 263 -17.26 32.60 -1.58
CA GLN A 263 -16.90 33.97 -1.26
C GLN A 263 -16.24 34.08 0.13
N GLU A 264 -16.83 33.48 1.17
CA GLU A 264 -16.25 33.50 2.52
C GLU A 264 -14.83 32.92 2.56
N LYS A 265 -14.58 31.83 1.81
CA LYS A 265 -13.24 31.24 1.70
C LYS A 265 -12.27 32.10 0.90
N LEU A 266 -12.76 32.79 -0.14
CA LEU A 266 -11.96 33.74 -0.90
C LEU A 266 -11.56 34.91 0.00
N ASP A 267 -12.51 35.52 0.72
CA ASP A 267 -12.27 36.67 1.57
C ASP A 267 -11.25 36.35 2.67
N ALA A 268 -11.44 35.24 3.39
CA ALA A 268 -10.52 34.80 4.44
C ALA A 268 -9.11 34.50 3.89
N PHE A 269 -9.00 33.92 2.70
CA PHE A 269 -7.69 33.71 2.07
C PHE A 269 -7.05 35.01 1.61
N SER A 270 -7.82 35.91 1.01
CA SER A 270 -7.34 37.21 0.51
C SER A 270 -6.78 38.07 1.64
N GLU A 271 -7.39 38.05 2.83
CA GLU A 271 -6.84 38.71 4.02
C GLU A 271 -5.45 38.19 4.39
N VAL A 272 -5.27 36.86 4.42
CA VAL A 272 -3.96 36.23 4.70
C VAL A 272 -2.97 36.52 3.57
N TYR A 273 -3.42 36.43 2.33
CA TYR A 273 -2.61 36.68 1.13
C TYR A 273 -2.04 38.10 1.13
N GLU A 274 -2.87 39.13 1.38
CA GLU A 274 -2.42 40.52 1.40
C GLU A 274 -1.48 40.80 2.59
N GLN A 275 -1.69 40.17 3.76
CA GLN A 275 -0.73 40.25 4.87
C GLN A 275 0.63 39.66 4.50
N VAL A 276 0.64 38.47 3.90
CA VAL A 276 1.88 37.79 3.45
C VAL A 276 2.58 38.61 2.36
N LYS A 277 1.81 39.17 1.43
CA LYS A 277 2.32 40.01 0.33
C LYS A 277 2.94 41.31 0.85
N ALA A 278 2.29 42.01 1.78
CA ALA A 278 2.84 43.22 2.38
C ALA A 278 4.20 42.96 3.07
N LEU A 279 4.29 41.86 3.84
CA LEU A 279 5.56 41.45 4.48
C LEU A 279 6.63 41.07 3.44
N ALA A 280 6.24 40.36 2.38
CA ALA A 280 7.12 40.00 1.28
C ALA A 280 7.67 41.22 0.52
N ASP A 281 6.82 42.22 0.27
CA ASP A 281 7.21 43.47 -0.40
C ASP A 281 8.20 44.30 0.45
N GLU A 282 8.11 44.19 1.78
CA GLU A 282 9.09 44.74 2.73
C GLU A 282 10.36 43.88 2.86
N GLY A 283 10.43 42.72 2.20
CA GLY A 283 11.54 41.77 2.27
C GLY A 283 11.59 40.94 3.57
N LYS A 284 10.51 40.96 4.36
CA LYS A 284 10.38 40.22 5.63
C LYS A 284 9.89 38.80 5.40
N TRP A 285 10.70 38.00 4.68
CA TRP A 285 10.32 36.66 4.23
C TRP A 285 10.01 35.69 5.36
N GLU A 286 10.76 35.72 6.47
CA GLU A 286 10.55 34.83 7.61
C GLU A 286 9.25 35.15 8.35
N GLU A 287 8.94 36.43 8.54
CA GLU A 287 7.67 36.88 9.13
C GLU A 287 6.49 36.49 8.23
N ALA A 288 6.63 36.68 6.91
CA ALA A 288 5.64 36.25 5.93
C ALA A 288 5.39 34.74 5.99
N LEU A 289 6.46 33.93 6.11
CA LEU A 289 6.35 32.48 6.30
C LEU A 289 5.69 32.11 7.63
N SER A 290 5.93 32.88 8.70
CA SER A 290 5.23 32.68 9.99
C SER A 290 3.73 32.91 9.84
N VAL A 291 3.32 34.01 9.20
CA VAL A 291 1.89 34.28 8.94
C VAL A 291 1.26 33.15 8.13
N MET A 292 1.94 32.61 7.12
CA MET A 292 1.47 31.44 6.38
C MET A 292 1.32 30.20 7.28
N ASN A 293 2.24 30.00 8.23
CA ASN A 293 2.20 28.87 9.16
C ASN A 293 1.03 28.98 10.14
N ASP A 294 0.78 30.17 10.66
CA ASP A 294 -0.29 30.45 11.62
C ASP A 294 -1.68 30.34 10.95
N ASN A 295 -1.75 30.56 9.63
CA ASN A 295 -2.99 30.51 8.84
C ASN A 295 -3.09 29.28 7.92
N ARG A 296 -2.40 28.17 8.26
CA ARG A 296 -2.39 26.94 7.45
C ARG A 296 -3.77 26.36 7.16
N GLU A 297 -4.70 26.45 8.10
CA GLU A 297 -6.06 25.94 7.93
C GLU A 297 -6.81 26.72 6.85
N THR A 298 -6.83 28.05 6.96
CA THR A 298 -7.42 28.97 5.98
C THR A 298 -6.85 28.77 4.57
N ILE A 299 -5.52 28.70 4.46
CA ILE A 299 -4.82 28.44 3.18
C ILE A 299 -5.24 27.06 2.62
N GLY A 300 -5.33 26.05 3.48
CA GLY A 300 -5.76 24.70 3.11
C GLY A 300 -7.20 24.64 2.60
N ASP A 301 -8.12 25.35 3.26
CA ASP A 301 -9.52 25.43 2.86
C ASP A 301 -9.70 26.13 1.52
N PHE A 302 -8.97 27.22 1.30
CA PHE A 302 -8.98 27.90 0.01
C PHE A 302 -8.48 27.00 -1.12
N HIS A 303 -7.35 26.31 -0.95
CA HIS A 303 -6.86 25.38 -1.97
C HIS A 303 -7.84 24.22 -2.23
N ARG A 304 -8.57 23.75 -1.21
CA ARG A 304 -9.67 22.78 -1.41
C ARG A 304 -10.78 23.38 -2.27
N ALA A 305 -11.15 24.63 -2.04
CA ALA A 305 -12.16 25.35 -2.82
C ALA A 305 -11.72 25.56 -4.29
N VAL A 306 -10.49 26.02 -4.52
CA VAL A 306 -9.90 26.15 -5.88
C VAL A 306 -9.94 24.81 -6.62
N ASN A 307 -9.50 23.73 -5.98
CA ASN A 307 -9.53 22.39 -6.58
C ASN A 307 -10.96 21.91 -6.88
N PHE A 308 -11.92 22.24 -6.01
CA PHE A 308 -13.33 21.94 -6.25
C PHE A 308 -13.87 22.67 -7.49
N VAL A 309 -13.59 23.97 -7.61
CA VAL A 309 -13.98 24.80 -8.77
C VAL A 309 -13.37 24.24 -10.06
N LEU A 310 -12.06 24.00 -10.06
CA LEU A 310 -11.37 23.44 -11.22
C LEU A 310 -11.91 22.07 -11.61
N ARG A 311 -12.20 21.20 -10.63
CA ARG A 311 -12.83 19.91 -10.87
C ARG A 311 -14.21 20.08 -11.50
N LYS A 312 -15.04 21.00 -11.01
CA LYS A 312 -16.38 21.24 -11.56
C LYS A 312 -16.35 21.82 -12.97
N ALA A 313 -15.42 22.73 -13.26
CA ALA A 313 -15.19 23.23 -14.61
C ALA A 313 -14.80 22.10 -15.57
N ARG A 314 -13.87 21.23 -15.16
CA ARG A 314 -13.48 20.04 -15.93
C ARG A 314 -14.61 19.03 -16.11
N GLU A 315 -15.43 18.81 -15.09
CA GLU A 315 -16.62 17.94 -15.20
C GLU A 315 -17.61 18.49 -16.24
N ARG A 316 -17.85 19.81 -16.28
CA ARG A 316 -18.71 20.44 -17.29
C ARG A 316 -18.11 20.34 -18.70
N GLU A 317 -16.83 20.64 -18.86
CA GLU A 317 -16.12 20.47 -20.15
C GLU A 317 -16.21 19.02 -20.63
N LEU A 318 -16.00 18.06 -19.71
CA LEU A 318 -16.12 16.65 -20.00
C LEU A 318 -17.55 16.26 -20.39
N ASP A 319 -18.58 16.73 -19.68
CA ASP A 319 -19.98 16.45 -20.03
C ASP A 319 -20.32 16.96 -21.45
N GLU A 320 -19.78 18.11 -21.86
CA GLU A 320 -19.92 18.61 -23.23
C GLU A 320 -19.17 17.75 -24.25
N LYS A 321 -17.91 17.43 -23.99
CA LYS A 321 -17.10 16.56 -24.87
C LYS A 321 -17.70 15.16 -24.99
N MET A 322 -18.30 14.64 -23.93
CA MET A 322 -18.96 13.34 -23.88
C MET A 322 -20.24 13.26 -24.73
N LYS A 323 -20.88 14.40 -25.07
CA LYS A 323 -21.98 14.43 -26.06
C LYS A 323 -21.53 13.89 -27.42
N ASN A 324 -20.26 14.09 -27.78
CA ASN A 324 -19.62 13.49 -28.94
C ASN A 324 -18.42 12.62 -28.52
N LEU A 325 -18.72 11.50 -27.86
CA LEU A 325 -17.72 10.54 -27.38
C LEU A 325 -16.68 10.15 -28.44
N ARG A 326 -17.07 10.01 -29.72
CA ARG A 326 -16.11 9.68 -30.78
C ARG A 326 -15.12 10.81 -31.04
N GLY A 327 -15.60 12.05 -31.07
CA GLY A 327 -14.77 13.24 -31.19
C GLY A 327 -13.81 13.37 -30.02
N PHE A 328 -14.34 13.24 -28.80
CA PHE A 328 -13.56 13.27 -27.57
C PHE A 328 -12.42 12.25 -27.55
N LEU A 329 -12.71 10.97 -27.81
CA LEU A 329 -11.67 9.93 -27.80
C LEU A 329 -10.61 10.14 -28.88
N LYS A 330 -11.00 10.68 -30.04
CA LYS A 330 -10.07 11.04 -31.11
C LYS A 330 -9.14 12.20 -30.68
N GLU A 331 -9.72 13.27 -30.15
CA GLU A 331 -8.97 14.42 -29.62
C GLU A 331 -7.95 14.00 -28.56
N MET A 332 -8.37 13.16 -27.60
CA MET A 332 -7.50 12.63 -26.55
C MET A 332 -6.34 11.82 -27.12
N ASN A 333 -6.62 10.94 -28.09
CA ASN A 333 -5.57 10.15 -28.73
C ASN A 333 -4.58 11.03 -29.51
N ASP A 334 -5.08 12.01 -30.26
CA ASP A 334 -4.25 12.95 -31.02
C ASP A 334 -3.34 13.76 -30.07
N ARG A 335 -3.88 14.20 -28.93
CA ARG A 335 -3.15 14.93 -27.89
C ARG A 335 -2.07 14.07 -27.24
N ILE A 336 -2.41 12.83 -26.83
CA ILE A 336 -1.44 11.86 -26.30
C ILE A 336 -0.26 11.65 -27.26
N GLN A 337 -0.54 11.50 -28.56
CA GLN A 337 0.50 11.33 -29.57
C GLN A 337 1.37 12.57 -29.74
N LYS A 338 0.75 13.77 -29.76
CA LYS A 338 1.46 15.04 -29.88
C LYS A 338 2.37 15.28 -28.67
N ASP A 339 1.85 15.10 -27.45
CA ASP A 339 2.57 15.32 -26.21
C ASP A 339 3.70 14.30 -26.05
N GLY A 340 3.47 13.03 -26.42
CA GLY A 340 4.51 12.00 -26.45
C GLY A 340 5.69 12.36 -27.37
N LYS A 341 5.40 12.92 -28.56
CA LYS A 341 6.44 13.41 -29.48
C LYS A 341 7.18 14.62 -28.91
N ALA A 342 6.47 15.56 -28.30
CA ALA A 342 7.06 16.75 -27.70
C ALA A 342 7.99 16.40 -26.52
N LEU A 343 7.54 15.52 -25.62
CA LEU A 343 8.38 15.00 -24.53
C LEU A 343 9.60 14.26 -25.05
N GLN A 344 9.47 13.45 -26.10
CA GLN A 344 10.64 12.81 -26.72
C GLN A 344 11.64 13.85 -27.26
N GLY A 345 11.15 14.94 -27.86
CA GLY A 345 11.96 16.06 -28.31
C GLY A 345 12.68 16.76 -27.16
N LEU A 346 11.99 17.05 -26.07
CA LEU A 346 12.57 17.64 -24.85
C LEU A 346 13.64 16.75 -24.22
N ARG A 347 13.39 15.44 -24.15
CA ARG A 347 14.36 14.47 -23.64
C ARG A 347 15.64 14.43 -24.47
N ARG A 348 15.54 14.52 -25.79
CA ARG A 348 16.70 14.63 -26.70
C ARG A 348 17.50 15.92 -26.48
N ARG A 349 16.85 16.97 -25.99
CA ARG A 349 17.48 18.26 -25.61
C ARG A 349 18.04 18.25 -24.17
N GLY A 350 17.99 17.12 -23.47
CA GLY A 350 18.53 16.98 -22.11
C GLY A 350 17.59 17.44 -20.98
N VAL A 351 16.33 17.76 -21.28
CA VAL A 351 15.32 18.08 -20.26
C VAL A 351 14.88 16.80 -19.54
N ASP A 352 14.78 16.82 -18.21
CA ASP A 352 14.26 15.69 -17.42
C ASP A 352 12.75 15.57 -17.57
N THR A 353 12.31 14.71 -18.49
CA THR A 353 10.89 14.49 -18.81
C THR A 353 10.22 13.43 -17.95
N ARG A 354 10.92 12.77 -17.01
CA ARG A 354 10.41 11.57 -16.32
C ARG A 354 9.04 11.77 -15.67
N ARG A 355 8.84 12.91 -15.00
CA ARG A 355 7.58 13.23 -14.32
C ARG A 355 6.43 13.45 -15.30
N ALA A 356 6.69 14.14 -16.41
CA ALA A 356 5.69 14.38 -17.45
C ALA A 356 5.37 13.10 -18.24
N GLU A 357 6.38 12.26 -18.53
CA GLU A 357 6.17 10.95 -19.15
C GLU A 357 5.30 10.04 -18.26
N LEU A 358 5.48 10.08 -16.93
CA LEU A 358 4.60 9.37 -16.00
C LEU A 358 3.17 9.90 -16.05
N GLY A 359 2.99 11.22 -16.07
CA GLY A 359 1.67 11.85 -16.23
C GLY A 359 0.97 11.43 -17.52
N LEU A 360 1.71 11.36 -18.64
CA LEU A 360 1.18 10.90 -19.92
C LEU A 360 0.73 9.43 -19.88
N ARG A 361 1.48 8.56 -19.18
CA ARG A 361 1.08 7.15 -18.98
C ARG A 361 -0.19 7.04 -18.14
N VAL A 362 -0.28 7.80 -17.04
CA VAL A 362 -1.49 7.85 -16.21
C VAL A 362 -2.68 8.28 -17.08
N ALA A 363 -2.53 9.32 -17.90
CA ALA A 363 -3.59 9.75 -18.81
C ALA A 363 -4.07 8.63 -19.75
N VAL A 364 -3.15 7.84 -20.31
CA VAL A 364 -3.47 6.71 -21.20
C VAL A 364 -4.24 5.62 -20.45
N GLU A 365 -3.79 5.22 -19.26
CA GLU A 365 -4.46 4.17 -18.48
C GLU A 365 -5.84 4.61 -18.01
N GLU A 366 -5.97 5.84 -17.55
CA GLU A 366 -7.26 6.42 -17.14
C GLU A 366 -8.21 6.53 -18.33
N LEU A 367 -7.74 6.90 -19.52
CA LEU A 367 -8.55 6.88 -20.74
C LEU A 367 -9.05 5.46 -21.08
N ARG A 368 -8.19 4.44 -20.94
CA ARG A 368 -8.59 3.03 -21.14
C ARG A 368 -9.62 2.56 -20.12
N MET A 369 -9.43 2.90 -18.85
CA MET A 369 -10.37 2.58 -17.78
C MET A 369 -11.72 3.26 -18.01
N GLY A 370 -11.72 4.52 -18.46
CA GLY A 370 -12.94 5.22 -18.85
C GLY A 370 -13.69 4.49 -19.97
N ILE A 371 -13.00 4.06 -21.03
CA ILE A 371 -13.58 3.26 -22.12
C ILE A 371 -14.13 1.92 -21.59
N HIS A 372 -13.39 1.25 -20.70
CA HIS A 372 -13.82 0.00 -20.07
C HIS A 372 -15.15 0.18 -19.33
N PHE A 373 -15.26 1.21 -18.49
CA PHE A 373 -16.46 1.50 -17.72
C PHE A 373 -17.65 1.92 -18.59
N LEU A 374 -17.42 2.63 -19.70
CA LEU A 374 -18.46 2.86 -20.71
C LEU A 374 -18.97 1.54 -21.29
N GLY A 375 -18.07 0.59 -21.59
CA GLY A 375 -18.43 -0.76 -22.04
C GLY A 375 -19.26 -1.54 -21.03
N LYS A 376 -19.05 -1.29 -19.73
CA LYS A 376 -19.82 -1.86 -18.61
C LYS A 376 -21.10 -1.07 -18.29
N LYS A 377 -21.47 -0.07 -19.09
CA LYS A 377 -22.61 0.82 -18.86
C LYS A 377 -22.55 1.55 -17.50
N LYS A 378 -21.35 1.90 -17.05
CA LYS A 378 -21.10 2.71 -15.84
C LYS A 378 -20.59 4.10 -16.24
N PRO A 379 -21.49 5.00 -16.70
CA PRO A 379 -21.07 6.31 -17.22
C PRO A 379 -20.55 7.27 -16.15
N ALA A 380 -20.94 7.10 -14.88
CA ALA A 380 -20.39 7.87 -13.76
C ALA A 380 -18.91 7.51 -13.52
N ASP A 381 -18.61 6.22 -13.41
CA ASP A 381 -17.24 5.73 -13.25
C ASP A 381 -16.36 6.11 -14.45
N ALA A 382 -16.89 5.96 -15.66
CA ALA A 382 -16.18 6.38 -16.87
C ALA A 382 -15.83 7.89 -16.86
N ARG A 383 -16.75 8.74 -16.38
CA ARG A 383 -16.52 10.17 -16.26
C ARG A 383 -15.40 10.49 -15.27
N ALA A 384 -15.34 9.81 -14.13
CA ALA A 384 -14.28 10.00 -13.15
C ALA A 384 -12.90 9.72 -13.78
N HIS A 385 -12.76 8.60 -14.49
CA HIS A 385 -11.51 8.23 -15.18
C HIS A 385 -11.14 9.22 -16.30
N PHE A 386 -12.10 9.68 -17.11
CA PHE A 386 -11.81 10.69 -18.15
C PHE A 386 -11.41 12.05 -17.56
N ALA A 387 -11.95 12.44 -16.41
CA ALA A 387 -11.54 13.66 -15.73
C ALA A 387 -10.07 13.58 -15.27
N ILE A 388 -9.64 12.43 -14.70
CA ILE A 388 -8.25 12.19 -14.31
C ILE A 388 -7.33 12.20 -15.53
N ALA A 389 -7.77 11.60 -16.65
CA ALA A 389 -7.01 11.60 -17.89
C ALA A 389 -6.79 13.03 -18.44
N LEU A 390 -7.84 13.86 -18.46
CA LEU A 390 -7.77 15.25 -18.89
C LEU A 390 -6.84 16.08 -18.00
N GLU A 391 -6.94 15.92 -16.68
CA GLU A 391 -6.07 16.61 -15.72
C GLU A 391 -4.59 16.21 -15.92
N SER A 392 -4.34 14.93 -16.14
CA SER A 392 -3.00 14.41 -16.38
C SER A 392 -2.40 14.95 -17.68
N LEU A 393 -3.19 15.02 -18.76
CA LEU A 393 -2.73 15.64 -20.02
C LEU A 393 -2.47 17.14 -19.88
N HIS A 394 -3.31 17.86 -19.12
CA HIS A 394 -3.10 19.29 -18.92
C HIS A 394 -1.77 19.58 -18.22
N ARG A 395 -1.44 18.83 -17.16
CA ARG A 395 -0.13 18.95 -16.49
C ARG A 395 1.05 18.62 -17.40
N VAL A 396 0.87 17.67 -18.33
CA VAL A 396 1.91 17.34 -19.32
C VAL A 396 2.10 18.48 -20.31
N GLU A 397 1.01 19.08 -20.78
CA GLU A 397 1.04 20.23 -21.68
C GLU A 397 1.68 21.45 -21.03
N GLU A 398 1.32 21.79 -19.79
CA GLU A 398 1.97 22.85 -19.02
C GLU A 398 3.48 22.64 -18.91
N PHE A 399 3.91 21.40 -18.62
CA PHE A 399 5.32 21.06 -18.58
C PHE A 399 5.99 21.25 -19.94
N ILE A 400 5.36 20.79 -21.03
CA ILE A 400 5.90 20.96 -22.39
C ILE A 400 6.05 22.44 -22.71
N LEU A 401 5.03 23.27 -22.46
CA LEU A 401 5.05 24.71 -22.74
C LEU A 401 6.15 25.42 -21.94
N ALA A 402 6.33 25.05 -20.68
CA ALA A 402 7.37 25.65 -19.82
C ALA A 402 8.81 25.34 -20.26
N HIS A 403 9.02 24.31 -21.09
CA HIS A 403 10.35 23.86 -21.52
C HIS A 403 10.55 23.88 -23.04
N SER A 404 9.56 24.39 -23.81
CA SER A 404 9.56 24.34 -25.27
C SER A 404 10.57 25.28 -25.91
#